data_AF-A0A2E2VV88-F1
#
_entry.id   AF-A0A2E2VV88-F1
#
_cell.length_a   1.000
_cell.length_b   1.000
_cell.length_c   1.000
_cell.angle_alpha   90.00
_cell.angle_beta   90.00
_cell.angle_gamma   90.00
#
_symmetry.space_group_name_H-M   'P 1'
#
loop_
_entity.id
_entity.type
_entity.pdbx_description
1 polymer ?
#
loop_
_entity_poly.entity_id
_entity_poly.type
_entity_poly.pdbx_seq_one_letter_code
_entity_poly.pdbx_strand_id
1 'polypeptide(L)'
;MAILSTTVSKKDKAPPAALAKIITLMDLSKKADIAFVTRAYELARKAHRGQKRFSGEPYLNHAIATAEYLAKIGMGPTIVAAGLLHDSLEDSDMTPKEIAAELSEDVSELVTGVTKLGRVRYHGMKRHTESLRKLFAATSQDVRVMIIKLADRLHNAQTLAHVPRPDKRERIAHETLEIYAPIADRLGMGLMKRQLEDAVFPYAYPEEYKKVSKMFKESGGEDLRRLERIHNNVRKKIGEYGIKKFRTNNRVKGLYSLYKKLERKDWDITRIFDIWALRIIVNSVADCYTVLGIVHGEWVPMPGRMKDYIAFPKPNGYKSIHTTIHTGDGGVIELQIRTEEMHREAQFGIASHFSYKEIGSKTKSGDSTAMSWIRQFIPARLWMEGQGKYPTGERKRTYTDNATPEWIQHMAESHEGDDTNPHAFLQDMKSDFFNYRVFVFTPRGDVIDLPLDSSPIDFAYAIHSDVGNHMSGAKVNGKMASLSTCLKNGDIVEIITSDKARPNQKWIGMSKTSLAKRHIRSFLQKEIKAG
;
A
#
# COMPACT_ATOMS: atom_id res chain seq x y z
N MET A 1 -57.24 -2.51 -15.93
CA MET A 1 -57.03 -2.59 -17.39
C MET A 1 -56.77 -1.19 -17.90
N ALA A 2 -55.75 -0.84 -18.68
CA ALA A 2 -54.62 -1.55 -19.24
C ALA A 2 -53.59 -0.47 -19.69
N ILE A 3 -52.32 -0.73 -19.41
CA ILE A 3 -51.14 -0.44 -20.25
C ILE A 3 -50.84 1.04 -20.57
N LEU A 4 -50.01 1.65 -19.71
CA LEU A 4 -49.08 2.72 -20.08
C LEU A 4 -47.90 2.11 -20.86
N SER A 5 -48.02 2.11 -22.18
CA SER A 5 -46.90 1.90 -23.10
C SER A 5 -46.19 3.23 -23.32
N THR A 6 -45.07 3.43 -22.64
CA THR A 6 -44.04 4.37 -23.07
C THR A 6 -42.72 3.62 -23.17
N THR A 7 -42.58 2.96 -24.32
CA THR A 7 -41.34 2.45 -24.87
C THR A 7 -40.36 3.61 -25.09
N VAL A 8 -39.45 3.83 -24.13
CA VAL A 8 -38.33 4.76 -24.33
C VAL A 8 -37.32 4.10 -25.28
N SER A 9 -37.14 4.77 -26.41
CA SER A 9 -36.33 4.40 -27.57
C SER A 9 -34.86 4.08 -27.25
N LYS A 10 -34.43 2.86 -27.60
CA LYS A 10 -33.03 2.50 -27.88
C LYS A 10 -32.62 3.11 -29.23
N LYS A 11 -31.95 4.26 -29.23
CA LYS A 11 -31.21 4.77 -30.39
C LYS A 11 -29.92 5.46 -29.94
N ASP A 12 -28.81 4.92 -30.45
CA ASP A 12 -27.47 5.50 -30.64
C ASP A 12 -27.27 6.94 -30.15
N LYS A 13 -27.13 7.13 -28.84
CA LYS A 13 -26.44 8.30 -28.29
C LYS A 13 -25.02 7.87 -27.97
N ALA A 14 -24.04 8.62 -28.47
CA ALA A 14 -22.66 8.45 -28.08
C ALA A 14 -22.58 8.40 -26.53
N PRO A 15 -21.76 7.50 -25.96
CA PRO A 15 -21.65 7.40 -24.51
C PRO A 15 -21.29 8.77 -23.93
N PRO A 16 -21.83 9.16 -22.75
CA PRO A 16 -21.46 10.40 -22.09
C PRO A 16 -19.93 10.52 -21.99
N ALA A 17 -19.38 11.73 -22.12
CA ALA A 17 -17.92 11.93 -22.19
C ALA A 17 -17.16 11.28 -21.02
N ALA A 18 -17.75 11.28 -19.82
CA ALA A 18 -17.23 10.59 -18.64
C ALA A 18 -17.14 9.06 -18.83
N LEU A 19 -18.18 8.44 -19.39
CA LEU A 19 -18.19 7.00 -19.68
C LEU A 19 -17.20 6.65 -20.78
N ALA A 20 -17.11 7.47 -21.83
CA ALA A 20 -16.13 7.30 -22.90
C ALA A 20 -14.70 7.32 -22.35
N LYS A 21 -14.40 8.23 -21.42
CA LYS A 21 -13.10 8.32 -20.75
C LYS A 21 -12.78 7.08 -19.92
N ILE A 22 -13.73 6.53 -19.16
CA ILE A 22 -13.55 5.27 -18.42
C ILE A 22 -13.23 4.12 -19.39
N ILE A 23 -14.00 4.00 -20.48
CA ILE A 23 -13.79 2.96 -21.51
C ILE A 23 -12.39 3.07 -22.13
N THR A 24 -11.95 4.28 -22.46
CA THR A 24 -10.61 4.53 -23.01
C THR A 24 -9.50 4.20 -22.00
N LEU A 25 -9.65 4.59 -20.73
CA LEU A 25 -8.66 4.31 -19.69
C LEU A 25 -8.49 2.82 -19.42
N MET A 26 -9.55 2.03 -19.58
CA MET A 26 -9.54 0.58 -19.42
C MET A 26 -9.04 -0.17 -20.66
N ASP A 27 -8.81 0.50 -21.78
CA ASP A 27 -8.48 -0.11 -23.07
C ASP A 27 -9.46 -1.23 -23.47
N LEU A 28 -10.76 -1.03 -23.20
CA LEU A 28 -11.78 -2.03 -23.50
C LEU A 28 -12.03 -2.09 -25.01
N SER A 29 -11.62 -3.19 -25.63
CA SER A 29 -11.93 -3.51 -27.02
C SER A 29 -13.15 -4.43 -27.17
N LYS A 30 -13.52 -5.15 -26.12
CA LYS A 30 -14.65 -6.10 -26.15
C LYS A 30 -15.98 -5.38 -25.92
N LYS A 31 -16.91 -5.55 -26.88
CA LYS A 31 -18.27 -4.99 -26.79
C LYS A 31 -19.03 -5.42 -25.51
N ALA A 32 -18.77 -6.63 -25.02
CA ALA A 32 -19.40 -7.15 -23.80
C ALA A 32 -19.00 -6.36 -22.56
N ASP A 33 -17.71 -6.06 -22.40
CA ASP A 33 -17.18 -5.33 -21.24
C ASP A 33 -17.62 -3.87 -21.27
N ILE A 34 -17.64 -3.25 -22.47
CA ILE A 34 -18.19 -1.90 -22.66
C ILE A 34 -19.67 -1.87 -22.23
N ALA A 35 -20.48 -2.83 -22.67
CA ALA A 35 -21.88 -2.91 -22.31
C ALA A 35 -22.06 -3.13 -20.79
N PHE A 36 -21.19 -3.92 -20.16
CA PHE A 36 -21.20 -4.18 -18.72
C PHE A 36 -20.94 -2.90 -17.91
N VAL A 37 -19.86 -2.17 -18.20
CA VAL A 37 -19.54 -0.90 -17.51
C VAL A 37 -20.59 0.17 -17.79
N THR A 38 -21.16 0.19 -19.00
CA THR A 38 -22.27 1.09 -19.36
C THR A 38 -23.51 0.83 -18.49
N ARG A 39 -23.87 -0.44 -18.26
CA ARG A 39 -25.00 -0.77 -17.36
C ARG A 39 -24.73 -0.29 -15.93
N ALA A 40 -23.52 -0.50 -15.42
CA ALA A 40 -23.14 -0.02 -14.09
C ALA A 40 -23.23 1.51 -13.97
N TYR A 41 -22.78 2.24 -14.99
CA TYR A 41 -22.90 3.69 -15.06
C TYR A 41 -24.37 4.16 -15.01
N GLU A 42 -25.25 3.49 -15.76
CA GLU A 42 -26.66 3.82 -15.80
C GLU A 42 -27.37 3.56 -14.46
N LEU A 43 -27.02 2.47 -13.78
CA LEU A 43 -27.47 2.19 -12.42
C LEU A 43 -26.99 3.25 -11.43
N ALA A 44 -25.72 3.65 -11.49
CA ALA A 44 -25.18 4.70 -10.64
C ALA A 44 -25.88 6.05 -10.88
N ARG A 45 -26.16 6.38 -12.15
CA ARG A 45 -26.90 7.59 -12.53
C ARG A 45 -28.32 7.58 -11.97
N LYS A 46 -28.99 6.42 -11.97
CA LYS A 46 -30.31 6.24 -11.37
C LYS A 46 -30.26 6.39 -9.85
N ALA A 47 -29.30 5.74 -9.19
CA ALA A 47 -29.14 5.76 -7.74
C ALA A 47 -28.93 7.18 -7.19
N HIS A 48 -28.05 7.95 -7.83
CA HIS A 48 -27.66 9.29 -7.36
C HIS A 48 -28.46 10.43 -8.02
N ARG A 49 -29.65 10.14 -8.56
CA ARG A 49 -30.48 11.13 -9.26
C ARG A 49 -30.94 12.23 -8.29
N GLY A 50 -30.58 13.48 -8.59
CA GLY A 50 -30.97 14.65 -7.79
C GLY A 50 -30.09 14.89 -6.56
N GLN A 51 -29.16 13.98 -6.25
CA GLN A 51 -28.21 14.14 -5.15
C GLN A 51 -27.07 15.10 -5.55
N LYS A 52 -26.65 15.94 -4.61
CA LYS A 52 -25.57 16.92 -4.80
C LYS A 52 -24.45 16.75 -3.77
N ARG A 53 -23.21 17.03 -4.18
CA ARG A 53 -22.03 17.13 -3.30
C ARG A 53 -22.05 18.47 -2.55
N PHE A 54 -21.16 18.62 -1.56
CA PHE A 54 -20.93 19.92 -0.90
C PHE A 54 -20.46 21.02 -1.86
N SER A 55 -19.85 20.67 -2.99
CA SER A 55 -19.51 21.62 -4.06
C SER A 55 -20.72 22.14 -4.84
N GLY A 56 -21.90 21.53 -4.67
CA GLY A 56 -23.11 21.81 -5.46
C GLY A 56 -23.23 20.97 -6.74
N GLU A 57 -22.17 20.27 -7.14
CA GLU A 57 -22.16 19.38 -8.30
C GLU A 57 -22.96 18.09 -8.09
N PRO A 58 -23.41 17.41 -9.17
CA PRO A 58 -24.07 16.11 -9.07
C PRO A 58 -23.21 15.07 -8.35
N TYR A 59 -23.80 14.27 -7.45
CA TYR A 59 -23.07 13.23 -6.71
C TYR A 59 -22.45 12.17 -7.63
N LEU A 60 -23.09 11.90 -8.77
CA LEU A 60 -22.57 11.01 -9.81
C LEU A 60 -21.12 11.32 -10.23
N ASN A 61 -20.70 12.59 -10.20
CA ASN A 61 -19.31 12.97 -10.52
C ASN A 61 -18.30 12.29 -9.60
N HIS A 62 -18.64 12.07 -8.33
CA HIS A 62 -17.79 11.34 -7.40
C HIS A 62 -17.63 9.87 -7.77
N ALA A 63 -18.75 9.19 -8.04
CA ALA A 63 -18.74 7.80 -8.46
C ALA A 63 -17.93 7.61 -9.76
N ILE A 64 -18.12 8.52 -10.72
CA ILE A 64 -17.33 8.57 -11.96
C ILE A 64 -15.85 8.72 -11.66
N ALA A 65 -15.46 9.69 -10.82
CA ALA A 65 -14.05 9.95 -10.52
C ALA A 65 -13.39 8.75 -9.81
N THR A 66 -14.11 8.07 -8.90
CA THR A 66 -13.66 6.82 -8.28
C THR A 66 -13.42 5.74 -9.33
N ALA A 67 -14.37 5.55 -10.26
CA ALA A 67 -14.27 4.57 -11.35
C ALA A 67 -13.16 4.90 -12.36
N GLU A 68 -12.99 6.17 -12.72
CA GLU A 68 -11.89 6.63 -13.58
C GLU A 68 -10.52 6.33 -12.96
N TYR A 69 -10.39 6.51 -11.63
CA TYR A 69 -9.16 6.16 -10.94
C TYR A 69 -8.88 4.66 -10.99
N LEU A 70 -9.89 3.84 -10.69
CA LEU A 70 -9.78 2.38 -10.75
C LEU A 70 -9.41 1.90 -12.16
N ALA A 71 -10.03 2.47 -13.20
CA ALA A 71 -9.67 2.23 -14.59
C ALA A 71 -8.21 2.60 -14.88
N LYS A 72 -7.77 3.78 -14.43
CA LYS A 72 -6.40 4.28 -14.64
C LYS A 72 -5.33 3.39 -14.02
N ILE A 73 -5.59 2.76 -12.88
CA ILE A 73 -4.64 1.82 -12.25
C ILE A 73 -4.74 0.40 -12.84
N GLY A 74 -5.57 0.20 -13.87
CA GLY A 74 -5.70 -1.04 -14.63
C GLY A 74 -6.67 -2.05 -14.03
N MET A 75 -7.67 -1.62 -13.25
CA MET A 75 -8.65 -2.54 -12.69
C MET A 75 -9.65 -3.04 -13.73
N GLY A 76 -10.08 -4.28 -13.53
CA GLY A 76 -11.05 -4.96 -14.38
C GLY A 76 -12.46 -4.34 -14.36
N PRO A 77 -13.32 -4.70 -15.33
CA PRO A 77 -14.70 -4.20 -15.44
C PRO A 77 -15.53 -4.36 -14.17
N THR A 78 -15.34 -5.48 -13.45
CA THR A 78 -16.06 -5.76 -12.20
C THR A 78 -15.74 -4.73 -11.10
N ILE A 79 -14.45 -4.44 -10.87
CA ILE A 79 -14.02 -3.50 -9.83
C ILE A 79 -14.39 -2.07 -10.21
N VAL A 80 -14.27 -1.71 -11.50
CA VAL A 80 -14.69 -0.39 -12.00
C VAL A 80 -16.20 -0.21 -11.86
N ALA A 81 -17.00 -1.23 -12.18
CA ALA A 81 -18.45 -1.22 -11.97
C ALA A 81 -18.82 -1.09 -10.48
N ALA A 82 -18.15 -1.83 -9.60
CA ALA A 82 -18.33 -1.68 -8.16
C ALA A 82 -17.95 -0.28 -7.67
N GLY A 83 -16.90 0.33 -8.23
CA GLY A 83 -16.52 1.72 -7.97
C GLY A 83 -17.58 2.74 -8.40
N LEU A 84 -18.30 2.52 -9.51
CA LEU A 84 -19.43 3.36 -9.91
C LEU A 84 -20.62 3.26 -8.94
N LEU A 85 -20.78 2.12 -8.27
CA LEU A 85 -21.91 1.83 -7.40
C LEU A 85 -21.59 1.87 -5.89
N HIS A 86 -20.36 2.25 -5.51
CA HIS A 86 -19.87 2.02 -4.15
C HIS A 86 -20.71 2.67 -3.03
N ASP A 87 -21.40 3.77 -3.32
CA ASP A 87 -22.30 4.48 -2.38
C ASP A 87 -23.78 4.28 -2.70
N SER A 88 -24.13 3.48 -3.71
CA SER A 88 -25.52 3.35 -4.16
C SER A 88 -26.44 2.72 -3.11
N LEU A 89 -25.91 1.86 -2.23
CA LEU A 89 -26.67 1.21 -1.14
C LEU A 89 -26.84 2.09 0.12
N GLU A 90 -26.11 3.19 0.24
CA GLU A 90 -26.27 4.14 1.36
C GLU A 90 -27.24 5.26 1.01
N ASP A 91 -27.18 5.73 -0.23
CA ASP A 91 -27.81 6.97 -0.67
C ASP A 91 -29.04 6.78 -1.58
N SER A 92 -29.44 5.53 -1.85
CA SER A 92 -30.59 5.22 -2.69
C SER A 92 -31.37 3.99 -2.21
N ASP A 93 -32.58 3.79 -2.73
CA ASP A 93 -33.43 2.61 -2.46
C ASP A 93 -32.92 1.32 -3.15
N MET A 94 -31.74 1.37 -3.78
CA MET A 94 -31.16 0.23 -4.48
C MET A 94 -30.82 -0.90 -3.51
N THR A 95 -31.10 -2.15 -3.91
CA THR A 95 -30.82 -3.32 -3.08
C THR A 95 -29.66 -4.17 -3.63
N PRO A 96 -28.93 -4.92 -2.79
CA PRO A 96 -27.90 -5.84 -3.27
C PRO A 96 -28.43 -6.85 -4.31
N LYS A 97 -29.67 -7.31 -4.15
CA LYS A 97 -30.32 -8.23 -5.10
C LYS A 97 -30.50 -7.61 -6.49
N GLU A 98 -30.82 -6.32 -6.55
CA GLU A 98 -30.94 -5.61 -7.83
C GLU A 98 -29.57 -5.49 -8.52
N ILE A 99 -28.51 -5.18 -7.77
CA ILE A 99 -27.15 -5.10 -8.31
C ILE A 99 -26.71 -6.47 -8.84
N ALA A 100 -26.98 -7.54 -8.10
CA ALA A 100 -26.65 -8.91 -8.50
C ALA A 100 -27.39 -9.32 -9.79
N ALA A 101 -28.67 -8.95 -9.93
CA ALA A 101 -29.48 -9.28 -11.09
C ALA A 101 -29.09 -8.50 -12.36
N GLU A 102 -28.74 -7.22 -12.23
CA GLU A 102 -28.42 -6.36 -13.38
C GLU A 102 -26.96 -6.47 -13.84
N LEU A 103 -26.05 -6.82 -12.91
CA LEU A 103 -24.62 -6.92 -13.16
C LEU A 103 -24.08 -8.32 -12.85
N SER A 104 -23.73 -8.57 -11.59
CA SER A 104 -23.23 -9.87 -11.11
C SER A 104 -23.22 -9.93 -9.59
N GLU A 105 -23.24 -11.15 -9.04
CA GLU A 105 -23.11 -11.38 -7.61
C GLU A 105 -21.79 -10.79 -7.06
N ASP A 106 -20.69 -10.92 -7.80
CA ASP A 106 -19.38 -10.38 -7.42
C ASP A 106 -19.41 -8.84 -7.25
N VAL A 107 -20.11 -8.11 -8.14
CA VAL A 107 -20.28 -6.65 -7.97
C VAL A 107 -21.13 -6.33 -6.73
N SER A 108 -22.21 -7.08 -6.50
CA SER A 108 -23.08 -6.92 -5.33
C SER A 108 -22.32 -7.13 -4.02
N GLU A 109 -21.49 -8.18 -3.94
CA GLU A 109 -20.64 -8.48 -2.78
C GLU A 109 -19.63 -7.35 -2.52
N LEU A 110 -18.94 -6.87 -3.55
CA LEU A 110 -17.99 -5.76 -3.45
C LEU A 110 -18.65 -4.47 -2.95
N VAL A 111 -19.77 -4.07 -3.55
CA VAL A 111 -20.51 -2.85 -3.17
C VAL A 111 -21.03 -2.96 -1.73
N THR A 112 -21.56 -4.13 -1.37
CA THR A 112 -21.99 -4.43 0.01
C THR A 112 -20.82 -4.35 1.00
N GLY A 113 -19.66 -4.88 0.62
CA GLY A 113 -18.44 -4.82 1.39
C GLY A 113 -18.02 -3.38 1.68
N VAL A 114 -18.00 -2.52 0.66
CA VAL A 114 -17.64 -1.09 0.78
C VAL A 114 -18.64 -0.33 1.65
N THR A 115 -19.94 -0.56 1.46
CA THR A 115 -21.04 0.07 2.24
C THR A 115 -20.94 -0.26 3.74
N LYS A 116 -20.57 -1.50 4.09
CA LYS A 116 -20.42 -1.90 5.51
C LYS A 116 -19.37 -1.06 6.25
N LEU A 117 -18.44 -0.43 5.54
CA LEU A 117 -17.38 0.41 6.10
C LEU A 117 -17.85 1.82 6.48
N GLY A 118 -18.88 2.35 5.81
CA GLY A 118 -19.39 3.71 6.04
C GLY A 118 -20.22 3.86 7.32
N ARG A 119 -20.95 2.80 7.69
CA ARG A 119 -21.92 2.82 8.81
C ARG A 119 -21.26 2.60 10.18
N VAL A 120 -20.82 3.68 10.83
CA VAL A 120 -20.33 3.62 12.23
C VAL A 120 -21.20 4.46 13.18
N ARG A 121 -21.81 3.79 14.16
CA ARG A 121 -22.79 4.35 15.12
C ARG A 121 -22.15 5.11 16.29
N TYR A 122 -20.83 5.04 16.47
CA TYR A 122 -20.13 5.58 17.63
C TYR A 122 -19.57 6.99 17.41
N HIS A 123 -19.24 7.68 18.50
CA HIS A 123 -18.60 9.01 18.49
C HIS A 123 -17.15 8.93 19.03
N GLY A 124 -16.31 9.89 18.64
CA GLY A 124 -14.93 10.02 19.13
C GLY A 124 -14.01 8.84 18.80
N MET A 125 -13.10 8.50 19.71
CA MET A 125 -12.08 7.44 19.54
C MET A 125 -12.69 6.06 19.28
N LYS A 126 -13.82 5.73 19.91
CA LYS A 126 -14.53 4.46 19.70
C LYS A 126 -15.05 4.31 18.26
N ARG A 127 -15.46 5.42 17.62
CA ARG A 127 -15.83 5.44 16.20
C ARG A 127 -14.65 5.06 15.32
N HIS A 128 -13.48 5.61 15.62
CA HIS A 128 -12.27 5.39 14.83
C HIS A 128 -11.83 3.92 14.90
N THR A 129 -11.81 3.34 16.10
CA THR A 129 -11.53 1.91 16.30
C THR A 129 -12.50 1.02 15.55
N GLU A 130 -13.80 1.27 15.66
CA GLU A 130 -14.83 0.45 15.02
C GLU A 130 -14.79 0.56 13.49
N SER A 131 -14.51 1.77 12.97
CA SER A 131 -14.33 1.99 11.52
C SER A 131 -13.17 1.15 10.99
N LEU A 132 -12.05 1.14 11.73
CA LEU A 132 -10.87 0.35 11.40
C LEU A 132 -11.12 -1.15 11.49
N ARG A 133 -11.84 -1.62 12.52
CA ARG A 133 -12.21 -3.04 12.65
C ARG A 133 -13.02 -3.51 11.45
N LYS A 134 -14.08 -2.78 11.11
CA LYS A 134 -14.91 -3.07 9.92
C LYS A 134 -14.10 -3.03 8.64
N LEU A 135 -13.21 -2.04 8.51
CA LEU A 135 -12.30 -1.90 7.37
C LEU A 135 -11.47 -3.16 7.18
N PHE A 136 -10.79 -3.65 8.21
CA PHE A 136 -9.98 -4.87 8.10
C PHE A 136 -10.80 -6.15 7.97
N ALA A 137 -11.98 -6.24 8.60
CA ALA A 137 -12.88 -7.39 8.44
C ALA A 137 -13.39 -7.54 7.00
N ALA A 138 -13.80 -6.44 6.36
CA ALA A 138 -14.25 -6.50 4.97
C ALA A 138 -13.09 -6.79 4.02
N THR A 139 -11.92 -6.20 4.30
CA THR A 139 -10.70 -6.40 3.49
C THR A 139 -10.14 -7.80 3.61
N SER A 140 -10.30 -8.47 4.75
CA SER A 140 -9.79 -9.83 4.93
C SER A 140 -10.54 -10.84 4.06
N GLN A 141 -11.84 -10.62 3.85
CA GLN A 141 -12.66 -11.39 2.93
C GLN A 141 -12.30 -11.07 1.47
N ASP A 142 -12.12 -9.79 1.16
CA ASP A 142 -11.75 -9.37 -0.19
C ASP A 142 -10.97 -8.05 -0.21
N VAL A 143 -9.70 -8.11 -0.64
CA VAL A 143 -8.83 -6.94 -0.75
C VAL A 143 -9.30 -5.92 -1.79
N ARG A 144 -10.12 -6.32 -2.78
CA ARG A 144 -10.70 -5.43 -3.80
C ARG A 144 -11.59 -4.36 -3.16
N VAL A 145 -12.28 -4.69 -2.05
CA VAL A 145 -13.08 -3.75 -1.26
C VAL A 145 -12.22 -2.60 -0.75
N MET A 146 -11.02 -2.89 -0.23
CA MET A 146 -10.08 -1.86 0.23
C MET A 146 -9.61 -0.96 -0.91
N ILE A 147 -9.35 -1.52 -2.09
CA ILE A 147 -8.87 -0.72 -3.23
C ILE A 147 -9.95 0.26 -3.69
N ILE A 148 -11.21 -0.19 -3.75
CA ILE A 148 -12.35 0.70 -4.02
C ILE A 148 -12.44 1.78 -2.94
N LYS A 149 -12.30 1.41 -1.65
CA LYS A 149 -12.37 2.38 -0.56
C LYS A 149 -11.24 3.40 -0.57
N LEU A 150 -10.03 3.02 -0.96
CA LEU A 150 -8.91 3.93 -1.14
C LEU A 150 -9.14 4.90 -2.31
N ALA A 151 -9.73 4.43 -3.42
CA ALA A 151 -10.09 5.28 -4.54
C ALA A 151 -11.18 6.29 -4.18
N ASP A 152 -12.23 5.85 -3.47
CA ASP A 152 -13.24 6.73 -2.87
C ASP A 152 -12.59 7.80 -1.97
N ARG A 153 -11.78 7.35 -1.00
CA ARG A 153 -11.08 8.25 -0.07
C ARG A 153 -10.19 9.25 -0.80
N LEU A 154 -9.53 8.86 -1.88
CA LEU A 154 -8.70 9.76 -2.68
C LEU A 154 -9.53 10.88 -3.29
N HIS A 155 -10.67 10.58 -3.90
CA HIS A 155 -11.52 11.63 -4.47
C HIS A 155 -12.09 12.56 -3.38
N ASN A 156 -12.43 12.02 -2.21
CA ASN A 156 -12.86 12.82 -1.06
C ASN A 156 -11.73 13.73 -0.53
N ALA A 157 -10.48 13.26 -0.51
CA ALA A 157 -9.32 14.06 -0.17
C ALA A 157 -9.06 15.17 -1.20
N GLN A 158 -9.21 14.89 -2.50
CA GLN A 158 -9.02 15.86 -3.58
C GLN A 158 -10.09 16.97 -3.59
N THR A 159 -11.31 16.64 -3.18
CA THR A 159 -12.44 17.59 -3.12
C THR A 159 -12.68 18.16 -1.73
N LEU A 160 -11.71 17.98 -0.81
CA LEU A 160 -11.83 18.36 0.60
C LEU A 160 -12.06 19.87 0.81
N ALA A 161 -11.61 20.71 -0.12
CA ALA A 161 -11.80 22.15 -0.11
C ALA A 161 -13.27 22.56 0.06
N HIS A 162 -14.19 21.80 -0.54
CA HIS A 162 -15.62 22.10 -0.57
C HIS A 162 -16.37 21.68 0.70
N VAL A 163 -15.73 20.94 1.61
CA VAL A 163 -16.37 20.58 2.88
C VAL A 163 -16.50 21.84 3.75
N PRO A 164 -17.72 22.29 4.10
CA PRO A 164 -17.92 23.61 4.72
C PRO A 164 -17.26 23.75 6.10
N ARG A 165 -17.23 22.65 6.85
CA ARG A 165 -16.79 22.59 8.25
C ARG A 165 -15.27 22.40 8.34
N PRO A 166 -14.50 23.37 8.88
CA PRO A 166 -13.05 23.25 9.03
C PRO A 166 -12.62 22.05 9.90
N ASP A 167 -13.30 21.84 11.02
CA ASP A 167 -13.08 20.70 11.93
C ASP A 167 -13.29 19.35 11.22
N LYS A 168 -14.28 19.28 10.32
CA LYS A 168 -14.52 18.08 9.51
C LYS A 168 -13.41 17.86 8.49
N ARG A 169 -12.86 18.92 7.89
CA ARG A 169 -11.75 18.85 6.93
C ARG A 169 -10.48 18.34 7.60
N GLU A 170 -10.10 18.95 8.71
CA GLU A 170 -8.94 18.55 9.51
C GLU A 170 -9.03 17.10 9.94
N ARG A 171 -10.18 16.67 10.50
CA ARG A 171 -10.41 15.27 10.88
C ARG A 171 -10.25 14.30 9.71
N ILE A 172 -10.82 14.61 8.54
CA ILE A 172 -10.67 13.77 7.34
C ILE A 172 -9.21 13.73 6.89
N ALA A 173 -8.50 14.85 7.00
CA ALA A 173 -7.10 14.96 6.61
C ALA A 173 -6.20 14.09 7.50
N HIS A 174 -6.33 14.20 8.82
CA HIS A 174 -5.59 13.34 9.77
C HIS A 174 -5.96 11.87 9.62
N GLU A 175 -7.25 11.54 9.48
CA GLU A 175 -7.68 10.16 9.23
C GLU A 175 -7.03 9.59 7.95
N THR A 176 -6.92 10.40 6.90
CA THR A 176 -6.29 10.00 5.63
C THR A 176 -4.80 9.74 5.80
N LEU A 177 -4.08 10.60 6.54
CA LEU A 177 -2.64 10.43 6.80
C LEU A 177 -2.33 9.29 7.77
N GLU A 178 -3.17 9.10 8.79
CA GLU A 178 -2.94 8.11 9.84
C GLU A 178 -3.41 6.73 9.45
N ILE A 179 -4.41 6.59 8.58
CA ILE A 179 -5.00 5.29 8.22
C ILE A 179 -4.77 4.95 6.74
N TYR A 180 -5.38 5.73 5.85
CA TYR A 180 -5.54 5.31 4.46
C TYR A 180 -4.24 5.36 3.67
N ALA A 181 -3.41 6.39 3.87
CA ALA A 181 -2.10 6.48 3.21
C ALA A 181 -1.15 5.35 3.63
N PRO A 182 -0.99 5.00 4.91
CA PRO A 182 -0.21 3.82 5.33
C PRO A 182 -0.75 2.50 4.79
N ILE A 183 -2.08 2.31 4.71
CA ILE A 183 -2.67 1.11 4.11
C ILE A 183 -2.32 1.04 2.62
N ALA A 184 -2.44 2.15 1.88
CA ALA A 184 -2.02 2.21 0.48
C ALA A 184 -0.53 1.86 0.32
N ASP A 185 0.34 2.34 1.21
CA ASP A 185 1.77 2.00 1.20
C ASP A 185 2.04 0.51 1.39
N ARG A 186 1.32 -0.14 2.32
CA ARG A 186 1.43 -1.57 2.61
C ARG A 186 0.94 -2.44 1.48
N LEU A 187 -0.08 -2.00 0.76
CA LEU A 187 -0.56 -2.64 -0.46
C LEU A 187 0.37 -2.39 -1.67
N GLY A 188 1.50 -1.69 -1.47
CA GLY A 188 2.45 -1.34 -2.53
C GLY A 188 1.94 -0.24 -3.47
N MET A 189 0.81 0.40 -3.15
CA MET A 189 0.16 1.43 -3.98
C MET A 189 0.82 2.80 -3.78
N GLY A 190 2.10 2.90 -4.16
CA GLY A 190 2.93 4.07 -3.90
C GLY A 190 2.41 5.36 -4.54
N LEU A 191 1.74 5.29 -5.70
CA LEU A 191 1.12 6.45 -6.33
C LEU A 191 -0.09 6.94 -5.51
N MET A 192 -0.99 6.01 -5.14
CA MET A 192 -2.17 6.30 -4.32
C MET A 192 -1.77 6.94 -2.99
N LYS A 193 -0.81 6.33 -2.27
CA LYS A 193 -0.27 6.88 -1.02
C LYS A 193 0.14 8.34 -1.18
N ARG A 194 0.98 8.63 -2.17
CA ARG A 194 1.45 10.00 -2.41
C ARG A 194 0.28 10.96 -2.68
N GLN A 195 -0.67 10.55 -3.52
CA GLN A 195 -1.81 11.40 -3.87
C GLN A 195 -2.70 11.67 -2.66
N LEU A 196 -2.95 10.66 -1.82
CA LEU A 196 -3.66 10.82 -0.54
C LEU A 196 -2.92 11.80 0.38
N GLU A 197 -1.63 11.57 0.61
CA GLU A 197 -0.79 12.42 1.46
C GLU A 197 -0.77 13.88 1.01
N ASP A 198 -0.43 14.12 -0.26
CA ASP A 198 -0.29 15.48 -0.80
C ASP A 198 -1.65 16.20 -0.89
N ALA A 199 -2.76 15.50 -1.14
CA ALA A 199 -4.09 16.10 -1.20
C ALA A 199 -4.57 16.63 0.15
N VAL A 200 -4.24 15.93 1.25
CA VAL A 200 -4.71 16.30 2.59
C VAL A 200 -3.71 17.12 3.40
N PHE A 201 -2.43 17.15 2.99
CA PHE A 201 -1.37 17.88 3.70
C PHE A 201 -1.71 19.35 3.99
N PRO A 202 -2.28 20.14 3.06
CA PRO A 202 -2.66 21.54 3.33
C PRO A 202 -3.71 21.71 4.44
N TYR A 203 -4.48 20.66 4.73
CA TYR A 203 -5.57 20.69 5.72
C TYR A 203 -5.16 20.07 7.06
N ALA A 204 -4.25 19.10 7.06
CA ALA A 204 -3.74 18.49 8.29
C ALA A 204 -2.65 19.35 8.95
N TYR A 205 -1.81 20.01 8.16
CA TYR A 205 -0.65 20.77 8.65
C TYR A 205 -0.45 22.03 7.80
N PRO A 206 -1.34 23.04 7.92
CA PRO A 206 -1.39 24.18 7.00
C PRO A 206 -0.14 25.06 7.05
N GLU A 207 0.44 25.27 8.23
CA GLU A 207 1.63 26.12 8.39
C GLU A 207 2.89 25.43 7.87
N GLU A 208 3.04 24.14 8.17
CA GLU A 208 4.10 23.29 7.64
C GLU A 208 4.00 23.17 6.12
N TYR A 209 2.79 23.03 5.58
CA TYR A 209 2.56 23.02 4.13
C TYR A 209 3.06 24.30 3.47
N LYS A 210 2.73 25.48 4.02
CA LYS A 210 3.22 26.76 3.50
C LYS A 210 4.74 26.84 3.55
N LYS A 211 5.34 26.46 4.69
CA LYS A 211 6.80 26.47 4.89
C LYS A 211 7.51 25.55 3.89
N VAL A 212 7.07 24.30 3.78
CA VAL A 212 7.66 23.31 2.87
C VAL A 212 7.46 23.71 1.41
N SER A 213 6.29 24.25 1.05
CA SER A 213 6.02 24.73 -0.31
C SER A 213 6.92 25.89 -0.70
N LYS A 214 7.22 26.80 0.24
CA LYS A 214 8.17 27.90 0.01
C LYS A 214 9.59 27.37 -0.20
N MET A 215 10.08 26.53 0.71
CA MET A 215 11.42 25.94 0.61
C MET A 215 11.60 25.11 -0.68
N PHE A 216 10.58 24.35 -1.07
CA PHE A 216 10.59 23.55 -2.30
C PHE A 216 10.69 24.41 -3.57
N LYS A 217 10.01 25.57 -3.60
CA LYS A 217 10.10 26.51 -4.72
C LYS A 217 11.48 27.16 -4.80
N GLU A 218 12.06 27.51 -3.66
CA GLU A 218 13.38 28.15 -3.58
C GLU A 218 14.52 27.18 -3.97
N SER A 219 14.43 25.90 -3.60
CA SER A 219 15.46 24.90 -3.91
C SER A 219 15.44 24.39 -5.36
N GLY A 220 14.38 24.64 -6.13
CA GLY A 220 14.16 23.94 -7.40
C GLY A 220 15.06 24.37 -8.56
N GLY A 221 15.44 25.65 -8.64
CA GLY A 221 16.02 26.21 -9.88
C GLY A 221 17.34 25.57 -10.31
N GLU A 222 18.31 25.48 -9.41
CA GLU A 222 19.64 24.94 -9.73
C GLU A 222 19.64 23.41 -9.83
N ASP A 223 18.93 22.74 -8.93
CA ASP A 223 18.82 21.28 -8.91
C ASP A 223 18.12 20.73 -10.16
N LEU A 224 17.09 21.42 -10.68
CA LEU A 224 16.43 21.03 -11.92
C LEU A 224 17.37 21.11 -13.13
N ARG A 225 18.15 22.19 -13.24
CA ARG A 225 19.16 22.32 -14.31
C ARG A 225 20.23 21.24 -14.21
N ARG A 226 20.69 20.93 -13.00
CA ARG A 226 21.63 19.83 -12.75
C ARG A 226 21.04 18.48 -13.15
N LEU A 227 19.78 18.23 -12.77
CA LEU A 227 19.05 17.01 -13.12
C LEU A 227 18.91 16.86 -14.63
N GLU A 228 18.55 17.92 -15.36
CA GLU A 228 18.42 17.90 -16.82
C GLU A 228 19.74 17.59 -17.53
N ARG A 229 20.86 18.18 -17.07
CA ARG A 229 22.20 17.86 -17.61
C ARG A 229 22.54 16.38 -17.43
N ILE A 230 22.38 15.87 -16.21
CA ILE A 230 22.64 14.45 -15.92
C ILE A 230 21.68 13.54 -16.68
N HIS A 231 20.39 13.91 -16.77
CA HIS A 231 19.39 13.17 -17.54
C HIS A 231 19.80 13.01 -19.00
N ASN A 232 20.23 14.09 -19.66
CA ASN A 232 20.69 14.04 -21.04
C ASN A 232 21.96 13.20 -21.22
N ASN A 233 22.93 13.34 -20.32
CA ASN A 233 24.17 12.56 -20.37
C ASN A 233 23.92 11.07 -20.15
N VAL A 234 23.11 10.71 -19.16
CA VAL A 234 22.71 9.33 -18.88
C VAL A 234 22.01 8.73 -20.10
N ARG A 235 21.07 9.45 -20.74
CA ARG A 235 20.40 8.97 -21.96
C ARG A 235 21.38 8.68 -23.09
N LYS A 236 22.35 9.59 -23.31
CA LYS A 236 23.38 9.42 -24.35
C LYS A 236 24.22 8.18 -24.09
N LYS A 237 24.76 8.03 -22.87
CA LYS A 237 25.62 6.91 -22.47
C LYS A 237 24.89 5.56 -22.55
N ILE A 238 23.64 5.49 -22.08
CA ILE A 238 22.82 4.26 -22.21
C ILE A 238 22.65 3.87 -23.68
N GLY A 239 22.45 4.85 -24.57
CA GLY A 239 22.34 4.61 -26.02
C GLY A 239 23.63 4.11 -26.66
N GLU A 240 24.79 4.65 -26.28
CA GLU A 240 26.11 4.23 -26.76
C GLU A 240 26.42 2.76 -26.41
N TYR A 241 25.95 2.29 -25.25
CA TYR A 241 26.09 0.90 -24.80
C TYR A 241 25.04 -0.06 -25.38
N GLY A 242 24.21 0.39 -26.33
CA GLY A 242 23.33 -0.47 -27.11
C GLY A 242 21.95 -0.76 -26.50
N ILE A 243 21.58 -0.16 -25.36
CA ILE A 243 20.25 -0.31 -24.77
C ILE A 243 19.27 0.61 -25.53
N LYS A 244 18.57 0.05 -26.52
CA LYS A 244 17.67 0.82 -27.41
C LYS A 244 16.30 1.13 -26.82
N LYS A 245 15.83 0.32 -25.85
CA LYS A 245 14.48 0.42 -25.30
C LYS A 245 14.54 0.72 -23.81
N PHE A 246 14.51 2.01 -23.48
CA PHE A 246 14.43 2.49 -22.10
C PHE A 246 13.64 3.80 -22.06
N ARG A 247 13.08 4.12 -20.90
CA ARG A 247 12.46 5.42 -20.64
C ARG A 247 13.08 6.05 -19.40
N THR A 248 13.08 7.37 -19.36
CA THR A 248 13.64 8.15 -18.27
C THR A 248 12.68 9.26 -17.88
N ASN A 249 12.44 9.41 -16.58
CA ASN A 249 11.48 10.36 -16.06
C ASN A 249 12.05 11.03 -14.81
N ASN A 250 11.82 12.34 -14.70
CA ASN A 250 12.15 13.07 -13.48
C ASN A 250 11.13 12.69 -12.39
N ARG A 251 11.63 12.24 -11.24
CA ARG A 251 10.84 11.95 -10.05
C ARG A 251 10.99 13.12 -9.08
N VAL A 252 9.89 13.81 -8.88
CA VAL A 252 9.76 14.83 -7.83
C VAL A 252 9.17 14.19 -6.58
N LYS A 253 9.75 14.45 -5.41
CA LYS A 253 9.19 14.01 -4.12
C LYS A 253 7.84 14.70 -3.83
N GLY A 254 6.91 14.00 -3.18
CA GLY A 254 5.69 14.61 -2.66
C GLY A 254 6.00 15.60 -1.54
N LEU A 255 5.16 16.61 -1.36
CA LEU A 255 5.36 17.68 -0.38
C LEU A 255 5.24 17.14 1.05
N TYR A 256 4.30 16.24 1.31
CA TYR A 256 4.18 15.64 2.65
C TYR A 256 5.37 14.74 2.98
N SER A 257 5.83 13.96 2.00
CA SER A 257 7.05 13.15 2.14
C SER A 257 8.30 13.99 2.35
N LEU A 258 8.37 15.21 1.79
CA LEU A 258 9.43 16.18 2.04
C LEU A 258 9.34 16.74 3.47
N TYR A 259 8.14 17.12 3.91
CA TYR A 259 7.87 17.55 5.29
C TYR A 259 8.41 16.55 6.32
N LYS A 260 8.01 15.26 6.24
CA LYS A 260 8.47 14.22 7.16
C LYS A 260 9.99 13.96 7.11
N LYS A 261 10.68 14.39 6.05
CA LYS A 261 12.14 14.33 5.99
C LYS A 261 12.79 15.56 6.61
N LEU A 262 12.27 16.75 6.32
CA LEU A 262 12.72 18.00 6.93
C LEU A 262 12.61 17.91 8.45
N GLU A 263 11.48 17.43 8.97
CA GLU A 263 11.28 17.24 10.41
C GLU A 263 12.34 16.30 11.03
N ARG A 264 12.70 15.20 10.36
CA ARG A 264 13.76 14.26 10.82
C ARG A 264 15.19 14.77 10.62
N LYS A 265 15.36 15.89 9.94
CA LYS A 265 16.65 16.50 9.57
C LYS A 265 16.75 17.94 10.07
N ASP A 266 16.03 18.26 11.14
CA ASP A 266 16.06 19.56 11.82
C ASP A 266 15.75 20.73 10.88
N TRP A 267 14.87 20.52 9.91
CA TRP A 267 14.46 21.48 8.88
C TRP A 267 15.58 21.97 7.94
N ASP A 268 16.70 21.25 7.89
CA ASP A 268 17.79 21.56 6.96
C ASP A 268 17.58 20.87 5.61
N ILE A 269 17.17 21.66 4.60
CA ILE A 269 16.93 21.18 3.24
C ILE A 269 18.21 20.75 2.52
N THR A 270 19.37 21.31 2.89
CA THR A 270 20.66 20.99 2.25
C THR A 270 21.10 19.55 2.52
N ARG A 271 20.57 18.92 3.58
CA ARG A 271 20.79 17.52 3.94
C ARG A 271 19.90 16.54 3.17
N ILE A 272 19.00 17.04 2.32
CA ILE A 272 18.01 16.24 1.59
C ILE A 272 18.38 16.21 0.11
N PHE A 273 19.07 15.15 -0.27
CA PHE A 273 19.58 14.98 -1.63
C PHE A 273 18.59 14.34 -2.62
N ASP A 274 17.42 13.89 -2.15
CA ASP A 274 16.46 13.09 -2.93
C ASP A 274 15.12 13.80 -3.18
N ILE A 275 15.13 15.13 -3.18
CA ILE A 275 13.98 15.95 -3.60
C ILE A 275 13.72 15.70 -5.08
N TRP A 276 14.80 15.69 -5.85
CA TRP A 276 14.86 15.45 -7.28
C TRP A 276 15.62 14.16 -7.55
N ALA A 277 15.01 13.24 -8.29
CA ALA A 277 15.65 11.99 -8.64
C ALA A 277 15.41 11.66 -10.12
N LEU A 278 16.40 11.02 -10.74
CA LEU A 278 16.24 10.50 -12.10
C LEU A 278 15.77 9.04 -12.03
N ARG A 279 14.62 8.75 -12.62
CA ARG A 279 14.14 7.37 -12.76
C ARG A 279 14.49 6.85 -14.14
N ILE A 280 15.15 5.70 -14.20
CA ILE A 280 15.50 4.97 -15.41
C ILE A 280 14.71 3.67 -15.40
N ILE A 281 13.98 3.41 -16.48
CA ILE A 281 13.12 2.23 -16.62
C ILE A 281 13.54 1.48 -17.86
N VAL A 282 13.91 0.21 -17.66
CA VAL A 282 14.46 -0.69 -18.67
C VAL A 282 13.58 -1.93 -18.83
N ASN A 283 13.91 -2.83 -19.75
CA ASN A 283 13.08 -4.01 -20.03
C ASN A 283 13.42 -5.21 -19.15
N SER A 284 14.69 -5.40 -18.80
CA SER A 284 15.13 -6.59 -18.06
C SER A 284 15.90 -6.24 -16.79
N VAL A 285 15.98 -7.22 -15.88
CA VAL A 285 16.80 -7.09 -14.66
C VAL A 285 18.27 -6.97 -15.00
N ALA A 286 18.76 -7.69 -16.03
CA ALA A 286 20.13 -7.56 -16.51
C ALA A 286 20.44 -6.12 -16.92
N ASP A 287 19.54 -5.48 -17.69
CA ASP A 287 19.68 -4.08 -18.09
C ASP A 287 19.74 -3.13 -16.88
N CYS A 288 19.05 -3.44 -15.77
CA CYS A 288 19.14 -2.62 -14.56
C CYS A 288 20.58 -2.56 -14.03
N TYR A 289 21.27 -3.70 -13.98
CA TYR A 289 22.65 -3.78 -13.51
C TYR A 289 23.64 -3.26 -14.55
N THR A 290 23.38 -3.43 -15.85
CA THR A 290 24.16 -2.81 -16.92
C THR A 290 24.11 -1.28 -16.81
N VAL A 291 22.91 -0.70 -16.65
CA VAL A 291 22.75 0.75 -16.46
C VAL A 291 23.44 1.21 -15.17
N LEU A 292 23.35 0.43 -14.08
CA LEU A 292 24.07 0.74 -12.85
C LEU A 292 25.59 0.83 -13.10
N GLY A 293 26.16 -0.15 -13.82
CA GLY A 293 27.57 -0.17 -14.19
C GLY A 293 27.97 1.02 -15.06
N ILE A 294 27.16 1.38 -16.06
CA ILE A 294 27.39 2.57 -16.90
C ILE A 294 27.40 3.85 -16.04
N VAL A 295 26.43 3.98 -15.13
CA VAL A 295 26.34 5.15 -14.25
C VAL A 295 27.54 5.24 -13.29
N HIS A 296 27.98 4.12 -12.70
CA HIS A 296 29.12 4.10 -11.79
C HIS A 296 30.48 4.20 -12.49
N GLY A 297 30.55 3.88 -13.78
CA GLY A 297 31.75 4.10 -14.61
C GLY A 297 31.95 5.57 -14.99
N GLU A 298 30.85 6.32 -15.16
CA GLU A 298 30.90 7.74 -15.55
C GLU A 298 30.88 8.69 -14.35
N TRP A 299 30.16 8.33 -13.27
CA TRP A 299 30.00 9.18 -12.09
C TRP A 299 30.38 8.45 -10.81
N VAL A 300 31.05 9.17 -9.91
CA VAL A 300 31.48 8.64 -8.61
C VAL A 300 30.25 8.38 -7.72
N PRO A 301 29.98 7.13 -7.29
CA PRO A 301 28.89 6.84 -6.37
C PRO A 301 29.23 7.30 -4.95
N MET A 302 28.23 7.79 -4.22
CA MET A 302 28.39 8.16 -2.83
C MET A 302 28.45 6.89 -1.94
N PRO A 303 29.48 6.73 -1.09
CA PRO A 303 29.61 5.56 -0.22
C PRO A 303 28.39 5.35 0.68
N GLY A 304 27.93 4.09 0.80
CA GLY A 304 26.79 3.72 1.65
C GLY A 304 25.42 4.23 1.19
N ARG A 305 25.32 4.82 -0.02
CA ARG A 305 24.07 5.33 -0.60
C ARG A 305 23.55 4.51 -1.79
N MET A 306 24.14 3.36 -2.04
CA MET A 306 23.61 2.37 -2.98
C MET A 306 22.71 1.38 -2.21
N LYS A 307 21.51 1.11 -2.74
CA LYS A 307 20.56 0.15 -2.18
C LYS A 307 19.97 -0.69 -3.30
N ASP A 308 20.19 -2.00 -3.23
CA ASP A 308 19.64 -2.94 -4.19
C ASP A 308 18.34 -3.55 -3.68
N TYR A 309 17.21 -2.91 -4.01
CA TYR A 309 15.89 -3.47 -3.72
C TYR A 309 15.41 -4.48 -4.76
N ILE A 310 16.20 -4.81 -5.78
CA ILE A 310 15.87 -5.93 -6.67
C ILE A 310 16.28 -7.24 -5.99
N ALA A 311 17.51 -7.30 -5.49
CA ALA A 311 18.01 -8.43 -4.71
C ALA A 311 17.29 -8.56 -3.37
N PHE A 312 16.99 -7.42 -2.71
CA PHE A 312 16.31 -7.37 -1.42
C PHE A 312 15.05 -6.50 -1.49
N PRO A 313 13.94 -7.03 -2.06
CA PRO A 313 12.68 -6.29 -2.17
C PRO A 313 12.19 -5.77 -0.83
N LYS A 314 11.48 -4.65 -0.83
CA LYS A 314 10.79 -4.20 0.38
C LYS A 314 9.57 -5.10 0.67
N PRO A 315 9.08 -5.13 1.92
CA PRO A 315 7.91 -5.92 2.30
C PRO A 315 6.62 -5.56 1.54
N ASN A 316 6.50 -4.34 1.00
CA ASN A 316 5.37 -3.98 0.13
C ASN A 316 5.58 -4.39 -1.35
N GLY A 317 6.54 -5.29 -1.62
CA GLY A 317 6.89 -5.76 -2.95
C GLY A 317 7.76 -4.80 -3.77
N TYR A 318 8.11 -3.62 -3.24
CA TYR A 318 8.84 -2.61 -3.99
C TYR A 318 10.25 -3.08 -4.40
N LYS A 319 10.52 -3.03 -5.71
CA LYS A 319 11.82 -3.38 -6.34
C LYS A 319 12.37 -2.21 -7.16
N SER A 320 13.65 -1.90 -6.96
CA SER A 320 14.43 -0.90 -7.72
C SER A 320 15.86 -0.85 -7.20
N ILE A 321 16.85 -0.55 -8.04
CA ILE A 321 18.18 -0.14 -7.57
C ILE A 321 18.15 1.36 -7.31
N HIS A 322 18.56 1.78 -6.12
CA HIS A 322 18.75 3.19 -5.77
C HIS A 322 20.24 3.46 -5.62
N THR A 323 20.73 4.54 -6.22
CA THR A 323 22.11 4.97 -6.05
C THR A 323 22.19 6.49 -6.03
N THR A 324 23.07 7.05 -5.22
CA THR A 324 23.34 8.49 -5.22
C THR A 324 24.72 8.71 -5.80
N ILE A 325 24.85 9.62 -6.78
CA ILE A 325 26.11 9.94 -7.45
C ILE A 325 26.50 11.40 -7.22
N HIS A 326 27.79 11.68 -7.32
CA HIS A 326 28.32 13.04 -7.40
C HIS A 326 28.27 13.54 -8.84
N THR A 327 27.82 14.78 -9.03
CA THR A 327 27.62 15.39 -10.36
C THR A 327 28.81 16.21 -10.86
N GLY A 328 29.89 16.28 -10.07
CA GLY A 328 31.13 17.00 -10.39
C GLY A 328 31.12 18.49 -10.04
N ASP A 329 29.95 19.13 -9.96
CA ASP A 329 29.79 20.55 -9.59
C ASP A 329 29.57 20.77 -8.06
N GLY A 330 29.93 19.77 -7.24
CA GLY A 330 29.65 19.74 -5.81
C GLY A 330 28.25 19.23 -5.44
N GLY A 331 27.33 19.11 -6.41
CA GLY A 331 25.99 18.56 -6.20
C GLY A 331 25.93 17.03 -6.28
N VAL A 332 24.81 16.49 -5.83
CA VAL A 332 24.50 15.05 -5.84
C VAL A 332 23.13 14.78 -6.42
N ILE A 333 22.94 13.62 -7.04
CA ILE A 333 21.66 13.19 -7.60
C ILE A 333 21.37 11.74 -7.21
N GLU A 334 20.13 11.46 -6.80
CA GLU A 334 19.64 10.10 -6.65
C GLU A 334 19.10 9.56 -7.99
N LEU A 335 19.57 8.36 -8.38
CA LEU A 335 19.05 7.59 -9.50
C LEU A 335 18.27 6.37 -9.01
N GLN A 336 17.21 6.05 -9.73
CA GLN A 336 16.38 4.88 -9.48
C GLN A 336 16.23 4.07 -10.75
N ILE A 337 16.79 2.87 -10.76
CA ILE A 337 16.79 1.97 -11.92
C ILE A 337 15.85 0.81 -11.63
N ARG A 338 14.98 0.45 -12.57
CA ARG A 338 14.03 -0.67 -12.43
C ARG A 338 13.50 -1.13 -13.79
N THR A 339 12.82 -2.27 -13.84
CA THR A 339 12.12 -2.72 -15.06
C THR A 339 10.76 -2.05 -15.23
N GLU A 340 10.15 -2.23 -16.41
CA GLU A 340 8.78 -1.82 -16.70
C GLU A 340 7.77 -2.44 -15.71
N GLU A 341 7.89 -3.74 -15.48
CA GLU A 341 7.08 -4.49 -14.51
C GLU A 341 7.25 -3.95 -13.09
N MET A 342 8.50 -3.83 -12.62
CA MET A 342 8.80 -3.26 -11.30
C MET A 342 8.30 -1.81 -11.17
N HIS A 343 8.27 -1.05 -12.26
CA HIS A 343 7.70 0.30 -12.25
C HIS A 343 6.20 0.28 -12.01
N ARG A 344 5.49 -0.59 -12.72
CA ARG A 344 4.04 -0.77 -12.59
C ARG A 344 3.68 -1.24 -11.18
N GLU A 345 4.36 -2.28 -10.68
CA GLU A 345 4.20 -2.77 -9.31
C GLU A 345 4.49 -1.68 -8.28
N ALA A 346 5.55 -0.88 -8.45
CA ALA A 346 5.86 0.20 -7.52
C ALA A 346 4.84 1.36 -7.54
N GLN A 347 4.06 1.51 -8.61
CA GLN A 347 3.02 2.55 -8.70
C GLN A 347 1.69 2.06 -8.14
N PHE A 348 1.27 0.86 -8.53
CA PHE A 348 -0.08 0.37 -8.29
C PHE A 348 -0.14 -0.83 -7.34
N GLY A 349 1.00 -1.39 -6.94
CA GLY A 349 1.10 -2.47 -5.96
C GLY A 349 0.23 -3.66 -6.34
N ILE A 350 -0.57 -4.12 -5.38
CA ILE A 350 -1.49 -5.24 -5.53
C ILE A 350 -2.43 -5.10 -6.73
N ALA A 351 -2.79 -3.87 -7.14
CA ALA A 351 -3.64 -3.62 -8.30
C ALA A 351 -3.03 -4.14 -9.61
N SER A 352 -1.70 -4.09 -9.75
CA SER A 352 -1.01 -4.54 -10.97
C SER A 352 -1.21 -6.04 -11.24
N HIS A 353 -1.41 -6.83 -10.19
CA HIS A 353 -1.61 -8.27 -10.29
C HIS A 353 -3.02 -8.65 -10.76
N PHE A 354 -4.04 -7.86 -10.37
CA PHE A 354 -5.42 -8.09 -10.81
C PHE A 354 -5.58 -7.91 -12.32
N SER A 355 -4.92 -6.90 -12.90
CA SER A 355 -4.95 -6.72 -14.36
C SER A 355 -4.33 -7.88 -15.14
N TYR A 356 -3.34 -8.57 -14.56
CA TYR A 356 -2.61 -9.64 -15.26
C TYR A 356 -3.40 -10.96 -15.27
N LYS A 357 -4.10 -11.28 -14.18
CA LYS A 357 -4.95 -12.48 -14.09
C LYS A 357 -6.15 -12.43 -15.04
N GLU A 358 -6.73 -11.26 -15.32
CA GLU A 358 -7.88 -11.13 -16.24
C GLU A 358 -7.49 -11.22 -17.74
N ILE A 359 -6.24 -10.89 -18.10
CA ILE A 359 -5.77 -10.95 -19.49
C ILE A 359 -5.35 -12.39 -19.88
N GLY A 360 -4.94 -13.21 -18.91
CA GLY A 360 -4.44 -14.58 -19.12
C GLY A 360 -5.50 -15.68 -18.93
N SER A 361 -6.39 -15.87 -19.89
CA SER A 361 -7.23 -17.07 -19.97
C SER A 361 -6.48 -18.21 -20.69
N LYS A 362 -6.36 -19.35 -20.01
CA LYS A 362 -5.80 -20.66 -20.43
C LYS A 362 -4.27 -20.80 -20.45
N THR A 363 -3.69 -21.08 -19.28
CA THR A 363 -2.55 -22.01 -19.20
C THR A 363 -2.75 -23.01 -18.07
N LYS A 364 -2.41 -24.26 -18.36
CA LYS A 364 -2.69 -25.47 -17.58
C LYS A 364 -2.19 -25.37 -16.15
N SER A 365 -2.93 -26.04 -15.25
CA SER A 365 -2.51 -26.43 -13.91
C SER A 365 -1.10 -27.02 -13.91
N GLY A 366 -0.13 -26.26 -13.43
CA GLY A 366 1.27 -26.65 -13.34
C GLY A 366 2.12 -25.43 -13.02
N ASP A 367 2.57 -25.34 -11.77
CA ASP A 367 3.51 -24.37 -11.22
C ASP A 367 3.22 -22.88 -11.47
N SER A 368 2.39 -22.31 -10.60
CA SER A 368 2.28 -20.86 -10.41
C SER A 368 3.53 -20.30 -9.72
N THR A 369 4.55 -20.00 -10.51
CA THR A 369 5.73 -19.21 -10.13
C THR A 369 5.35 -17.84 -9.53
N ALA A 370 4.12 -17.38 -9.77
CA ALA A 370 3.48 -16.19 -9.21
C ALA A 370 3.26 -16.24 -7.67
N MET A 371 3.32 -17.43 -7.05
CA MET A 371 3.13 -17.61 -5.59
C MET A 371 4.43 -17.51 -4.78
N SER A 372 5.59 -17.30 -5.44
CA SER A 372 6.91 -17.33 -4.78
C SER A 372 7.17 -16.13 -3.86
N TRP A 373 6.63 -14.94 -4.16
CA TRP A 373 6.88 -13.76 -3.32
C TRP A 373 5.99 -13.73 -2.05
N ILE A 374 4.80 -14.34 -2.09
CA ILE A 374 3.98 -14.58 -0.89
C ILE A 374 4.71 -15.58 0.03
N ARG A 375 5.44 -16.56 -0.54
CA ARG A 375 6.30 -17.47 0.23
C ARG A 375 7.50 -16.79 0.89
N GLN A 376 7.92 -15.60 0.45
CA GLN A 376 9.00 -14.85 1.11
C GLN A 376 8.58 -14.19 2.43
N PHE A 377 7.28 -14.19 2.75
CA PHE A 377 6.78 -13.82 4.08
C PHE A 377 6.71 -15.01 5.05
N ILE A 378 7.11 -16.21 4.59
CA ILE A 378 7.15 -17.44 5.39
C ILE A 378 8.59 -17.64 5.88
N PRO A 379 8.86 -17.64 7.20
CA PRO A 379 10.10 -18.21 7.71
C PRO A 379 10.22 -19.66 7.20
N ALA A 380 11.30 -19.99 6.49
CA ALA A 380 11.53 -21.29 5.82
C ALA A 380 11.44 -22.55 6.72
N ARG A 381 11.10 -22.40 8.01
CA ARG A 381 11.01 -23.45 9.02
C ARG A 381 9.57 -23.87 9.37
N LEU A 382 8.55 -23.09 9.01
CA LEU A 382 7.13 -23.40 9.27
C LEU A 382 6.56 -24.54 8.40
N TRP A 383 7.35 -25.08 7.46
CA TRP A 383 6.96 -26.19 6.57
C TRP A 383 7.49 -27.56 7.03
N MET A 384 8.20 -27.64 8.17
CA MET A 384 8.74 -28.92 8.69
C MET A 384 8.26 -29.26 10.11
N GLU A 385 7.01 -28.96 10.43
CA GLU A 385 6.33 -29.58 11.58
C GLU A 385 4.95 -30.07 11.17
N GLY A 386 4.81 -31.39 11.07
CA GLY A 386 3.56 -32.05 10.69
C GLY A 386 3.75 -33.42 10.07
N GLN A 387 4.64 -34.27 10.60
CA GLN A 387 4.49 -35.72 10.36
C GLN A 387 3.23 -36.18 11.09
N GLY A 388 2.15 -36.45 10.35
CA GLY A 388 0.96 -37.07 10.95
C GLY A 388 -0.33 -36.99 10.12
N LYS A 389 -0.52 -37.98 9.23
CA LYS A 389 -1.80 -38.55 8.74
C LYS A 389 -2.91 -37.58 8.26
N TYR A 390 -3.16 -37.60 6.95
CA TYR A 390 -4.33 -37.03 6.27
C TYR A 390 -5.65 -37.64 6.78
N PRO A 391 -6.66 -36.83 7.16
CA PRO A 391 -8.05 -37.29 7.14
C PRO A 391 -8.60 -37.16 5.72
N THR A 392 -8.81 -38.30 5.09
CA THR A 392 -9.63 -38.44 3.88
C THR A 392 -11.08 -38.10 4.19
N GLY A 393 -11.57 -37.00 3.63
CA GLY A 393 -12.96 -36.58 3.72
C GLY A 393 -13.21 -35.40 2.79
N GLU A 394 -13.70 -35.70 1.58
CA GLU A 394 -14.02 -34.71 0.55
C GLU A 394 -15.09 -33.72 1.04
N ARG A 395 -14.68 -32.48 1.30
CA ARG A 395 -15.56 -31.31 1.13
C ARG A 395 -14.99 -30.48 -0.01
N LYS A 396 -15.69 -30.46 -1.15
CA LYS A 396 -15.44 -29.56 -2.28
C LYS A 396 -15.56 -28.11 -1.80
N ARG A 397 -14.43 -27.49 -1.42
CA ARG A 397 -14.29 -26.04 -1.33
C ARG A 397 -14.10 -25.52 -2.75
N THR A 398 -15.05 -24.75 -3.25
CA THR A 398 -14.88 -23.97 -4.48
C THR A 398 -13.77 -22.95 -4.25
N TYR A 399 -12.70 -23.10 -5.02
CA TYR A 399 -11.49 -22.29 -5.00
C TYR A 399 -11.80 -20.89 -5.55
N THR A 400 -11.88 -19.86 -4.69
CA THR A 400 -11.64 -18.47 -5.10
C THR A 400 -10.25 -18.08 -4.63
N ASP A 401 -9.33 -18.03 -5.59
CA ASP A 401 -7.89 -17.79 -5.43
C ASP A 401 -7.60 -16.29 -5.17
N ASN A 402 -8.25 -15.73 -4.14
CA ASN A 402 -8.10 -14.36 -3.66
C ASN A 402 -7.14 -14.36 -2.46
N ALA A 403 -5.85 -14.16 -2.74
CA ALA A 403 -4.80 -14.07 -1.74
C ALA A 403 -4.84 -12.72 -1.01
N THR A 404 -5.76 -12.58 -0.06
CA THR A 404 -5.69 -11.52 0.97
C THR A 404 -4.33 -11.64 1.70
N PRO A 405 -3.53 -10.57 1.81
CA PRO A 405 -2.28 -10.61 2.58
C PRO A 405 -2.50 -11.08 4.02
N GLU A 406 -1.65 -11.98 4.54
CA GLU A 406 -1.78 -12.57 5.89
C GLU A 406 -1.85 -11.51 7.00
N TRP A 407 -1.16 -10.38 6.85
CA TRP A 407 -1.26 -9.29 7.83
C TRP A 407 -2.68 -8.72 7.95
N ILE A 408 -3.49 -8.76 6.88
CA ILE A 408 -4.90 -8.37 6.91
C ILE A 408 -5.72 -9.44 7.63
N GLN A 409 -5.40 -10.71 7.42
CA GLN A 409 -6.05 -11.85 8.09
C GLN A 409 -5.78 -11.82 9.60
N HIS A 410 -4.52 -11.69 10.03
CA HIS A 410 -4.15 -11.59 11.46
C HIS A 410 -4.81 -10.41 12.17
N MET A 411 -4.97 -9.27 11.49
CA MET A 411 -5.67 -8.12 12.05
C MET A 411 -7.18 -8.31 12.09
N ALA A 412 -7.73 -9.11 11.18
CA ALA A 412 -9.12 -9.50 11.22
C ALA A 412 -9.41 -10.59 12.27
N GLU A 413 -8.47 -11.49 12.55
CA GLU A 413 -8.60 -12.50 13.61
C GLU A 413 -8.49 -11.88 15.00
N SER A 414 -7.77 -10.76 15.11
CA SER A 414 -7.76 -9.93 16.32
C SER A 414 -9.14 -9.32 16.66
N HIS A 415 -10.16 -9.52 15.80
CA HIS A 415 -11.55 -9.13 16.05
C HIS A 415 -12.28 -10.01 17.07
N GLU A 416 -11.81 -11.23 17.34
CA GLU A 416 -12.61 -12.19 18.13
C GLU A 416 -12.33 -12.14 19.65
N GLY A 417 -11.34 -11.36 20.09
CA GLY A 417 -10.92 -11.30 21.49
C GLY A 417 -10.86 -9.90 22.07
N ASP A 418 -11.85 -9.58 22.89
CA ASP A 418 -11.87 -8.49 23.88
C ASP A 418 -12.36 -7.10 23.41
N ASP A 419 -13.68 -6.91 23.50
CA ASP A 419 -14.39 -5.65 23.22
C ASP A 419 -14.22 -4.59 24.34
N THR A 420 -13.49 -4.93 25.41
CA THR A 420 -13.47 -4.15 26.65
C THR A 420 -12.50 -2.96 26.64
N ASN A 421 -11.50 -2.92 25.74
CA ASN A 421 -10.53 -1.80 25.68
C ASN A 421 -10.16 -1.33 24.25
N PRO A 422 -10.99 -0.46 23.62
CA PRO A 422 -10.71 0.13 22.31
C PRO A 422 -9.40 0.93 22.21
N HIS A 423 -8.87 1.44 23.33
CA HIS A 423 -7.63 2.20 23.37
C HIS A 423 -6.40 1.30 23.23
N ALA A 424 -6.40 0.13 23.90
CA ALA A 424 -5.34 -0.86 23.78
C ALA A 424 -5.22 -1.37 22.33
N PHE A 425 -6.34 -1.71 21.69
CA PHE A 425 -6.36 -2.11 20.28
C PHE A 425 -5.76 -1.05 19.35
N LEU A 426 -6.15 0.23 19.50
CA LEU A 426 -5.61 1.30 18.67
C LEU A 426 -4.12 1.55 18.93
N GLN A 427 -3.67 1.40 20.17
CA GLN A 427 -2.26 1.58 20.54
C GLN A 427 -1.41 0.43 19.98
N ASP A 428 -1.90 -0.81 20.06
CA ASP A 428 -1.25 -1.98 19.49
C ASP A 428 -1.17 -1.89 17.98
N MET A 429 -2.27 -1.50 17.34
CA MET A 429 -2.31 -1.23 15.90
C MET A 429 -1.41 -0.03 15.54
N LYS A 430 -1.43 1.11 16.24
CA LYS A 430 -0.52 2.23 15.92
C LYS A 430 0.95 1.84 16.07
N SER A 431 1.27 1.07 17.12
CA SER A 431 2.62 0.57 17.39
C SER A 431 3.12 -0.38 16.31
N ASP A 432 2.31 -1.39 15.95
CA ASP A 432 2.70 -2.47 15.04
C ASP A 432 2.37 -2.14 13.57
N PHE A 433 1.49 -1.17 13.30
CA PHE A 433 0.95 -0.90 11.98
C PHE A 433 1.37 0.45 11.38
N PHE A 434 1.23 1.54 12.13
CA PHE A 434 1.34 2.91 11.61
C PHE A 434 2.68 3.61 11.86
N ASN A 435 3.54 3.02 12.69
CA ASN A 435 4.90 3.51 12.85
C ASN A 435 5.71 3.32 11.56
N TYR A 436 6.63 4.25 11.29
CA TYR A 436 7.69 4.07 10.28
C TYR A 436 8.36 2.72 10.50
N ARG A 437 8.82 2.04 9.45
CA ARG A 437 9.42 0.71 9.60
C ARG A 437 10.91 0.70 9.40
N VAL A 438 11.58 -0.20 10.11
CA VAL A 438 12.99 -0.57 9.93
C VAL A 438 13.05 -1.99 9.40
N PHE A 439 13.84 -2.16 8.34
CA PHE A 439 14.13 -3.42 7.68
C PHE A 439 15.49 -3.89 8.18
N VAL A 440 15.47 -5.02 8.86
CA VAL A 440 16.65 -5.65 9.44
C VAL A 440 16.82 -7.03 8.84
N PHE A 441 18.07 -7.47 8.75
CA PHE A 441 18.45 -8.67 8.03
C PHE A 441 18.82 -9.76 9.03
N THR A 442 18.45 -11.02 8.73
CA THR A 442 19.09 -12.17 9.37
C THR A 442 20.50 -12.33 8.80
N PRO A 443 21.41 -13.08 9.47
CA PRO A 443 22.74 -13.36 8.93
C PRO A 443 22.70 -14.14 7.61
N ARG A 444 21.57 -14.77 7.28
CA ARG A 444 21.33 -15.49 6.03
C ARG A 444 20.77 -14.61 4.91
N GLY A 445 20.49 -13.34 5.20
CA GLY A 445 19.96 -12.37 4.24
C GLY A 445 18.44 -12.28 4.19
N ASP A 446 17.71 -12.97 5.09
CA ASP A 446 16.25 -12.83 5.18
C ASP A 446 15.91 -11.43 5.73
N VAL A 447 14.92 -10.75 5.16
CA VAL A 447 14.50 -9.41 5.61
C VAL A 447 13.34 -9.53 6.59
N ILE A 448 13.51 -8.99 7.80
CA ILE A 448 12.46 -8.89 8.81
C ILE A 448 12.01 -7.43 8.92
N ASP A 449 10.70 -7.24 8.88
CA ASP A 449 10.05 -5.95 8.91
C ASP A 449 9.56 -5.60 10.32
N LEU A 450 10.14 -4.58 10.94
CA LEU A 450 9.82 -4.16 12.32
C LEU A 450 9.40 -2.68 12.39
N PRO A 451 8.57 -2.28 13.37
CA PRO A 451 8.34 -0.86 13.63
C PRO A 451 9.66 -0.13 13.97
N LEU A 452 9.70 1.16 13.68
CA LEU A 452 10.79 2.04 14.09
C LEU A 452 10.97 1.95 15.60
N ASP A 453 12.22 1.98 16.03
CA ASP A 453 12.64 1.81 17.41
C ASP A 453 12.49 0.41 17.99
N SER A 454 12.12 -0.59 17.18
CA SER A 454 12.15 -1.99 17.58
C SER A 454 13.52 -2.44 18.05
N SER A 455 13.50 -3.37 19.01
CA SER A 455 14.69 -3.91 19.65
C SER A 455 15.00 -5.34 19.18
N PRO A 456 16.19 -5.89 19.50
CA PRO A 456 16.49 -7.30 19.25
C PRO A 456 15.45 -8.29 19.80
N ILE A 457 14.75 -7.94 20.90
CA ILE A 457 13.64 -8.74 21.43
C ILE A 457 12.51 -8.80 20.39
N ASP A 458 12.12 -7.66 19.82
CA ASP A 458 11.08 -7.59 18.80
C ASP A 458 11.47 -8.41 17.56
N PHE A 459 12.74 -8.33 17.15
CA PHE A 459 13.29 -9.14 16.05
C PHE A 459 13.22 -10.64 16.34
N ALA A 460 13.61 -11.08 17.54
CA ALA A 460 13.56 -12.49 17.94
C ALA A 460 12.13 -13.05 17.90
N TYR A 461 11.15 -12.32 18.44
CA TYR A 461 9.74 -12.72 18.41
C TYR A 461 9.11 -12.61 17.02
N ALA A 462 9.60 -11.72 16.16
CA ALA A 462 9.18 -11.66 14.76
C ALA A 462 9.69 -12.85 13.93
N ILE A 463 10.83 -13.45 14.32
CA ILE A 463 11.32 -14.71 13.71
C ILE A 463 10.48 -15.89 14.18
N HIS A 464 10.40 -16.10 15.49
CA HIS A 464 9.62 -17.20 16.08
C HIS A 464 9.42 -16.99 17.59
N SER A 465 8.30 -17.45 18.14
CA SER A 465 8.06 -17.39 19.58
C SER A 465 9.12 -18.13 20.39
N ASP A 466 9.62 -19.26 19.90
CA ASP A 466 10.66 -20.04 20.60
C ASP A 466 12.04 -19.38 20.54
N VAL A 467 12.37 -18.70 19.44
CA VAL A 467 13.60 -17.92 19.34
C VAL A 467 13.55 -16.76 20.33
N GLY A 468 12.41 -16.07 20.40
CA GLY A 468 12.14 -15.06 21.41
C GLY A 468 12.25 -15.61 22.83
N ASN A 469 11.58 -16.73 23.12
CA ASN A 469 11.54 -17.33 24.46
C ASN A 469 12.91 -17.81 24.95
N HIS A 470 13.76 -18.29 24.05
CA HIS A 470 15.08 -18.81 24.38
C HIS A 470 16.22 -17.82 24.09
N MET A 471 15.92 -16.55 23.83
CA MET A 471 16.97 -15.55 23.56
C MET A 471 17.81 -15.27 24.83
N SER A 472 19.14 -15.35 24.71
CA SER A 472 20.09 -14.97 25.76
C SER A 472 20.87 -13.69 25.42
N GLY A 473 20.99 -13.35 24.14
CA GLY A 473 21.72 -12.17 23.68
C GLY A 473 21.47 -11.87 22.19
N ALA A 474 22.05 -10.77 21.70
CA ALA A 474 21.97 -10.41 20.29
C ALA A 474 23.27 -9.74 19.81
N LYS A 475 23.61 -9.96 18.54
CA LYS A 475 24.60 -9.17 17.83
C LYS A 475 23.93 -8.36 16.74
N VAL A 476 24.39 -7.13 16.54
CA VAL A 476 23.96 -6.24 15.46
C VAL A 476 25.20 -5.86 14.65
N ASN A 477 25.18 -6.14 13.34
CA ASN A 477 26.31 -5.97 12.42
C ASN A 477 27.60 -6.62 12.95
N GLY A 478 27.48 -7.84 13.49
CA GLY A 478 28.60 -8.64 14.02
C GLY A 478 29.09 -8.23 15.42
N LYS A 479 28.55 -7.18 16.05
CA LYS A 479 28.94 -6.71 17.39
C LYS A 479 27.87 -7.01 18.42
N MET A 480 28.27 -7.40 19.64
CA MET A 480 27.33 -7.58 20.75
C MET A 480 26.56 -6.29 21.03
N ALA A 481 25.23 -6.42 21.16
CA ALA A 481 24.34 -5.30 21.39
C ALA A 481 23.42 -5.56 22.59
N SER A 482 23.00 -4.48 23.26
CA SER A 482 21.97 -4.57 24.31
C SER A 482 20.65 -5.06 23.70
N LEU A 483 19.87 -5.83 24.45
CA LEU A 483 18.53 -6.27 24.06
C LEU A 483 17.52 -5.11 23.92
N SER A 484 17.87 -3.92 24.42
CA SER A 484 17.08 -2.68 24.26
C SER A 484 17.56 -1.78 23.12
N THR A 485 18.60 -2.18 22.37
CA THR A 485 19.17 -1.36 21.29
C THR A 485 18.11 -1.10 20.21
N CYS A 486 17.96 0.16 19.78
CA CYS A 486 17.08 0.50 18.66
C CYS A 486 17.72 0.04 17.34
N LEU A 487 16.99 -0.80 16.60
CA LEU A 487 17.40 -1.35 15.32
C LEU A 487 17.19 -0.32 14.19
N LYS A 488 18.11 -0.31 13.22
CA LYS A 488 18.11 0.59 12.07
C LYS A 488 17.97 -0.17 10.76
N ASN A 489 17.48 0.54 9.73
CA ASN A 489 17.44 0.02 8.37
C ASN A 489 18.82 -0.46 7.90
N GLY A 490 18.92 -1.72 7.47
CA GLY A 490 20.18 -2.30 7.01
C GLY A 490 20.94 -3.11 8.05
N ASP A 491 20.52 -3.08 9.33
CA ASP A 491 21.21 -3.83 10.37
C ASP A 491 21.05 -5.34 10.18
N ILE A 492 22.16 -6.07 10.25
CA ILE A 492 22.18 -7.53 10.29
C ILE A 492 22.11 -7.96 11.76
N VAL A 493 21.04 -8.63 12.16
CA VAL A 493 20.77 -9.02 13.54
C VAL A 493 20.89 -10.53 13.69
N GLU A 494 21.75 -10.96 14.60
CA GLU A 494 21.95 -12.37 15.00
C GLU A 494 21.44 -12.54 16.42
N ILE A 495 20.47 -13.43 16.62
CA ILE A 495 19.94 -13.76 17.94
C ILE A 495 20.70 -14.96 18.49
N ILE A 496 21.23 -14.81 19.70
CA ILE A 496 21.90 -15.89 20.44
C ILE A 496 20.84 -16.53 21.34
N THR A 497 20.61 -17.83 21.18
CA THR A 497 19.63 -18.59 21.96
C THR A 497 20.28 -19.55 22.95
N SER A 498 19.60 -19.87 24.04
CA SER A 498 20.00 -20.88 25.03
C SER A 498 18.78 -21.56 25.64
N ASP A 499 18.86 -22.87 25.85
CA ASP A 499 17.76 -23.67 26.43
C ASP A 499 17.39 -23.27 27.86
N LYS A 500 18.31 -22.58 28.57
CA LYS A 500 18.07 -22.05 29.92
C LYS A 500 17.51 -20.63 29.93
N ALA A 501 17.56 -19.93 28.81
CA ALA A 501 17.08 -18.55 28.74
C ALA A 501 15.55 -18.53 28.73
N ARG A 502 14.99 -17.59 29.47
CA ARG A 502 13.54 -17.37 29.60
C ARG A 502 13.23 -15.89 29.57
N PRO A 503 12.08 -15.48 29.01
CA PRO A 503 11.63 -14.10 29.07
C PRO A 503 11.44 -13.66 30.52
N ASN A 504 11.65 -12.37 30.79
CA ASN A 504 11.38 -11.79 32.10
C ASN A 504 10.56 -10.49 31.97
N GLN A 505 10.05 -9.99 33.10
CA GLN A 505 9.19 -8.81 33.12
C GLN A 505 9.84 -7.56 32.50
N LYS A 506 11.18 -7.41 32.61
CA LYS A 506 11.90 -6.25 32.07
C LYS A 506 11.84 -6.20 30.54
N TRP A 507 11.71 -7.35 29.87
CA TRP A 507 11.61 -7.41 28.42
C TRP A 507 10.35 -6.77 27.86
N ILE A 508 9.27 -6.68 28.64
CA ILE A 508 8.05 -5.97 28.24
C ILE A 508 8.32 -4.48 28.02
N GLY A 509 9.19 -3.87 28.84
CA GLY A 509 9.59 -2.47 28.69
C GLY A 509 10.62 -2.23 27.58
N MET A 510 11.39 -3.27 27.23
CA MET A 510 12.43 -3.21 26.19
C MET A 510 11.92 -3.55 24.78
N SER A 511 10.81 -4.29 24.69
CA SER A 511 10.11 -4.57 23.43
C SER A 511 9.20 -3.41 23.04
N LYS A 512 9.13 -3.12 21.74
CA LYS A 512 8.22 -2.11 21.20
C LYS A 512 6.95 -2.74 20.67
N THR A 513 7.05 -3.88 20.02
CA THR A 513 5.94 -4.54 19.32
C THR A 513 4.92 -5.14 20.28
N SER A 514 3.65 -5.06 19.92
CA SER A 514 2.57 -5.68 20.68
C SER A 514 2.60 -7.20 20.54
N LEU A 515 3.06 -7.72 19.40
CA LEU A 515 3.39 -9.14 19.22
C LEU A 515 4.34 -9.66 20.30
N ALA A 516 5.53 -9.05 20.44
CA ALA A 516 6.53 -9.49 21.43
C ALA A 516 5.97 -9.37 22.86
N LYS A 517 5.34 -8.24 23.19
CA LYS A 517 4.73 -8.02 24.52
C LYS A 517 3.68 -9.09 24.84
N ARG A 518 2.84 -9.47 23.87
CA ARG A 518 1.81 -10.50 24.04
C ARG A 518 2.43 -11.87 24.30
N HIS A 519 3.43 -12.28 23.52
CA HIS A 519 4.12 -13.55 23.74
C HIS A 519 4.83 -13.60 25.09
N ILE A 520 5.54 -12.52 25.47
CA ILE A 520 6.20 -12.42 26.79
C ILE A 520 5.18 -12.52 27.92
N ARG A 521 4.06 -11.76 27.86
CA ARG A 521 3.00 -11.83 28.88
C ARG A 521 2.38 -13.22 28.98
N SER A 522 2.09 -13.85 27.83
CA SER A 522 1.54 -15.20 27.79
C SER A 522 2.49 -16.22 28.40
N PHE A 523 3.79 -16.09 28.13
CA PHE A 523 4.83 -16.95 28.70
C PHE A 523 4.88 -16.80 30.23
N LEU A 524 4.98 -15.56 30.73
CA LEU A 524 5.04 -15.28 32.17
C LEU A 524 3.78 -15.73 32.92
N GLN A 525 2.60 -15.57 32.33
CA GLN A 525 1.35 -16.08 32.91
C GLN A 525 1.32 -17.61 32.99
N LYS A 526 1.92 -18.31 32.03
CA LYS A 526 2.02 -19.78 32.06
C LYS A 526 2.99 -20.25 33.14
N GLU A 527 4.13 -19.58 33.32
CA GLU A 527 5.07 -19.94 34.40
C GLU A 527 4.50 -19.65 35.78
N ILE A 528 3.79 -18.53 35.97
CA ILE A 528 3.11 -18.20 37.24
C ILE A 528 2.02 -19.23 37.59
N LYS A 529 1.43 -19.90 36.60
CA LYS A 529 0.43 -20.96 36.81
C LYS A 529 1.06 -22.35 36.99
N ALA A 530 2.33 -22.53 36.59
CA ALA A 530 3.03 -23.80 36.61
C ALA A 530 4.00 -23.96 37.80
N GLY A 531 4.41 -22.84 38.41
CA GLY A 531 5.03 -22.80 39.73
C GLY A 531 4.02 -22.46 40.80
#